data_AF-A0A525C4W5-F1
#
_entry.id   AF-A0A525C4W5-F1
#
_cell.length_a   1.000
_cell.length_b   1.000
_cell.length_c   1.000
_cell.angle_alpha   90.00
_cell.angle_beta   90.00
_cell.angle_gamma   90.00
#
_symmetry.space_group_name_H-M   'P 1'
#
loop_
_entity.id
_entity.type
_entity.pdbx_description
1 polymer ?
#
loop_
_entity_poly.entity_id
_entity_poly.type
_entity_poly.pdbx_seq_one_letter_code
_entity_poly.pdbx_strand_id
1 'polypeptide(L)'
;MRSLEYKKSAKELLQYLNFKLDAIEGFPDQPTWGYAFTLLAALQYEADLNKNELAQKALALYEKQSKPQKIFSWEFTTFAINLSATLTKEQRILDLCAYKAKGTRMINWALLRQLNKVYTGKDSIVTGFILRIIKLLFTTSDGQILDEFYTRSLQYHAFCLFVLTELDKTGRYPWVSDWLIRGCRFSNKMILNDGTALYIGRGQEQIFGYGALIYALEYVDKHYKQKFESSIEKVWHHVSSFQREDGSYPLVLRSYQAEHGDISYDSDKPHGWYSYNTLYDYQPFLAYCLLMAANESEK
;
A
#
# COMPACT_ATOMS: atom_id res chain seq x y z
N MET A 1 -4.32 1.43 -22.09
CA MET A 1 -4.21 -0.05 -22.00
C MET A 1 -3.84 -0.48 -20.60
N ARG A 2 -2.76 0.04 -19.98
CA ARG A 2 -2.39 -0.26 -18.58
C ARG A 2 -3.51 -0.14 -17.55
N SER A 3 -4.35 0.90 -17.62
CA SER A 3 -5.51 1.03 -16.70
C SER A 3 -6.41 -0.22 -16.66
N LEU A 4 -6.68 -0.82 -17.84
CA LEU A 4 -7.49 -2.05 -17.93
C LEU A 4 -6.74 -3.26 -17.38
N GLU A 5 -5.42 -3.33 -17.58
CA GLU A 5 -4.57 -4.41 -17.07
C GLU A 5 -4.50 -4.37 -15.54
N TYR A 6 -4.28 -3.19 -14.95
CA TYR A 6 -4.32 -3.00 -13.50
C TYR A 6 -5.68 -3.39 -12.92
N LYS A 7 -6.79 -2.95 -13.53
CA LYS A 7 -8.16 -3.31 -13.09
C LYS A 7 -8.40 -4.81 -13.18
N LYS A 8 -7.99 -5.45 -14.28
CA LYS A 8 -8.13 -6.88 -14.47
C LYS A 8 -7.35 -7.65 -13.39
N SER A 9 -6.09 -7.29 -13.19
CA SER A 9 -5.22 -7.95 -12.21
C SER A 9 -5.72 -7.75 -10.78
N ALA A 10 -6.14 -6.53 -10.43
CA ALA A 10 -6.74 -6.25 -9.13
C ALA A 10 -8.04 -7.04 -8.92
N LYS A 11 -8.88 -7.19 -9.95
CA LYS A 11 -10.11 -7.97 -9.89
C LYS A 11 -9.83 -9.45 -9.62
N GLU A 12 -8.90 -10.05 -10.34
CA GLU A 12 -8.50 -11.46 -10.15
C GLU A 12 -7.93 -11.67 -8.73
N LEU A 13 -7.12 -10.73 -8.26
CA LEU A 13 -6.59 -10.74 -6.89
C LEU A 13 -7.69 -10.60 -5.83
N LEU A 14 -8.70 -9.75 -6.05
CA LEU A 14 -9.85 -9.65 -5.14
C LEU A 14 -10.71 -10.93 -5.16
N GLN A 15 -10.85 -11.59 -6.31
CA GLN A 15 -11.53 -12.89 -6.41
C GLN A 15 -10.79 -13.96 -5.60
N TYR A 16 -9.47 -14.02 -5.72
CA TYR A 16 -8.62 -14.87 -4.90
C TYR A 16 -8.83 -14.59 -3.39
N LEU A 17 -8.79 -13.32 -2.98
CA LEU A 17 -8.98 -12.93 -1.59
C LEU A 17 -10.38 -13.33 -1.08
N ASN A 18 -11.43 -13.20 -1.89
CA ASN A 18 -12.78 -13.64 -1.50
C ASN A 18 -12.89 -15.16 -1.36
N PHE A 19 -12.17 -15.92 -2.19
CA PHE A 19 -12.10 -17.37 -2.07
C PHE A 19 -11.36 -17.81 -0.80
N LYS A 20 -10.28 -17.11 -0.41
CA LYS A 20 -9.48 -17.42 0.78
C LYS A 20 -10.04 -16.92 2.09
N LEU A 21 -10.89 -15.90 2.06
CA LEU A 21 -11.46 -15.30 3.26
C LEU A 21 -12.69 -16.09 3.72
N ASP A 22 -12.50 -17.00 4.67
CA ASP A 22 -13.63 -17.67 5.32
C ASP A 22 -14.42 -16.67 6.18
N ALA A 23 -15.74 -16.73 6.14
CA ALA A 23 -16.59 -15.75 6.82
C ALA A 23 -16.56 -15.83 8.36
N ILE A 24 -16.08 -16.96 8.90
CA ILE A 24 -16.02 -17.25 10.34
C ILE A 24 -14.57 -17.23 10.82
N GLU A 25 -13.71 -18.02 10.18
CA GLU A 25 -12.32 -18.23 10.59
C GLU A 25 -11.38 -17.14 10.08
N GLY A 26 -11.73 -16.48 8.97
CA GLY A 26 -10.94 -15.45 8.34
C GLY A 26 -9.89 -15.98 7.36
N PHE A 27 -8.77 -15.28 7.23
CA PHE A 27 -7.67 -15.71 6.37
C PHE A 27 -6.87 -16.86 7.02
N PRO A 28 -6.16 -17.69 6.21
CA PRO A 28 -5.29 -18.74 6.72
C PRO A 28 -4.22 -18.27 7.72
N ASP A 29 -3.62 -17.09 7.47
CA ASP A 29 -2.79 -16.40 8.47
C ASP A 29 -3.59 -15.29 9.14
N GLN A 30 -3.20 -14.93 10.37
CA GLN A 30 -3.80 -13.81 11.10
C GLN A 30 -3.15 -12.48 10.67
N PRO A 31 -3.79 -11.68 9.79
CA PRO A 31 -3.23 -10.39 9.38
C PRO A 31 -3.28 -9.39 10.54
N THR A 32 -2.51 -8.31 10.48
CA THR A 32 -2.65 -7.20 11.45
C THR A 32 -3.43 -6.02 10.90
N TRP A 33 -3.50 -5.88 9.58
CA TRP A 33 -4.23 -4.81 8.90
C TRP A 33 -4.89 -5.26 7.58
N GLY A 34 -4.62 -6.50 7.16
CA GLY A 34 -5.20 -7.15 5.98
C GLY A 34 -6.71 -7.01 5.87
N TYR A 35 -7.51 -7.34 6.89
CA TYR A 35 -8.97 -7.19 6.81
C TYR A 35 -9.42 -5.75 6.49
N ALA A 36 -8.77 -4.74 7.06
CA ALA A 36 -9.11 -3.34 6.79
C ALA A 36 -8.75 -2.95 5.34
N PHE A 37 -7.62 -3.42 4.83
CA PHE A 37 -7.25 -3.17 3.43
C PHE A 37 -8.04 -4.02 2.43
N THR A 38 -8.49 -5.23 2.79
CA THR A 38 -9.44 -6.02 2.00
C THR A 38 -10.76 -5.28 1.87
N LEU A 39 -11.28 -4.73 2.97
CA LEU A 39 -12.46 -3.87 2.96
C LEU A 39 -12.25 -2.66 2.03
N LEU A 40 -11.14 -1.93 2.18
CA LEU A 40 -10.84 -0.77 1.34
C LEU A 40 -10.73 -1.14 -0.15
N ALA A 41 -9.94 -2.16 -0.49
CA ALA A 41 -9.73 -2.56 -1.88
C ALA A 41 -11.02 -3.07 -2.53
N ALA A 42 -11.81 -3.86 -1.80
CA ALA A 42 -13.10 -4.34 -2.29
C ALA A 42 -14.06 -3.18 -2.56
N LEU A 43 -14.17 -2.22 -1.63
CA LEU A 43 -15.03 -1.04 -1.78
C LEU A 43 -14.54 -0.07 -2.85
N GLN A 44 -13.22 -0.01 -3.08
CA GLN A 44 -12.64 0.77 -4.18
C GLN A 44 -13.01 0.19 -5.55
N TYR A 45 -13.25 -1.13 -5.63
CA TYR A 45 -13.71 -1.80 -6.85
C TYR A 45 -15.24 -1.76 -7.01
N GLU A 46 -15.99 -2.02 -5.94
CA GLU A 46 -17.46 -1.94 -5.88
C GLU A 46 -17.87 -1.30 -4.55
N ALA A 47 -18.32 -0.04 -4.62
CA ALA A 47 -18.58 0.80 -3.45
C ALA A 47 -19.87 0.42 -2.69
N ASP A 48 -20.80 -0.30 -3.34
CA ASP A 48 -22.01 -0.75 -2.65
C ASP A 48 -21.69 -1.94 -1.73
N LEU A 49 -21.59 -1.66 -0.42
CA LEU A 49 -21.30 -2.67 0.60
C LEU A 49 -22.28 -3.84 0.55
N ASN A 50 -23.55 -3.61 0.23
CA ASN A 50 -24.58 -4.66 0.21
C ASN A 50 -24.44 -5.61 -0.99
N LYS A 51 -23.78 -5.17 -2.06
CA LYS A 51 -23.47 -5.99 -3.25
C LYS A 51 -22.08 -6.62 -3.20
N ASN A 52 -21.26 -6.26 -2.21
CA ASN A 52 -19.86 -6.65 -2.15
C ASN A 52 -19.61 -7.67 -1.02
N GLU A 53 -19.71 -8.96 -1.37
CA GLU A 53 -19.52 -10.08 -0.42
C GLU A 53 -18.16 -10.00 0.30
N LEU A 54 -17.08 -9.72 -0.43
CA LEU A 54 -15.74 -9.62 0.13
C LEU A 54 -15.64 -8.48 1.17
N ALA A 55 -16.19 -7.31 0.85
CA ALA A 55 -16.24 -6.19 1.78
C ALA A 55 -17.04 -6.54 3.06
N GLN A 56 -18.16 -7.25 2.92
CA GLN A 56 -18.97 -7.68 4.07
C GLN A 56 -18.21 -8.64 4.99
N LYS A 57 -17.57 -9.67 4.42
CA LYS A 57 -16.72 -10.62 5.17
C LYS A 57 -15.59 -9.89 5.89
N ALA A 58 -14.87 -9.04 5.15
CA ALA A 58 -13.73 -8.29 5.69
C ALA A 58 -14.13 -7.35 6.83
N LEU A 59 -15.26 -6.65 6.70
CA LEU A 59 -15.80 -5.78 7.76
C LEU A 59 -16.16 -6.60 9.01
N ALA A 60 -16.90 -7.69 8.86
CA ALA A 60 -17.33 -8.53 9.99
C ALA A 60 -16.13 -9.14 10.74
N LEU A 61 -15.12 -9.60 10.01
CA LEU A 61 -13.90 -10.15 10.61
C LEU A 61 -13.05 -9.05 11.25
N TYR A 62 -12.93 -7.89 10.61
CA TYR A 62 -12.25 -6.74 11.20
C TYR A 62 -12.92 -6.32 12.52
N GLU A 63 -14.25 -6.28 12.61
CA GLU A 63 -14.99 -5.97 13.84
C GLU A 63 -14.61 -6.95 14.97
N LYS A 64 -14.60 -8.26 14.68
CA LYS A 64 -14.30 -9.34 15.64
C LYS A 64 -12.83 -9.50 15.99
N GLN A 65 -11.91 -9.06 15.13
CA GLN A 65 -10.48 -9.26 15.29
C GLN A 65 -9.97 -8.70 16.63
N SER A 66 -9.10 -9.44 17.31
CA SER A 66 -8.38 -8.93 18.47
C SER A 66 -7.39 -7.84 18.06
N LYS A 67 -7.43 -6.68 18.75
CA LYS A 67 -6.62 -5.48 18.38
C LYS A 67 -5.67 -5.05 19.52
N PRO A 68 -4.77 -5.93 19.99
CA PRO A 68 -3.85 -5.62 21.07
C PRO A 68 -2.94 -4.44 20.71
N GLN A 69 -2.98 -3.38 21.53
CA GLN A 69 -2.38 -2.07 21.23
C GLN A 69 -0.89 -2.12 20.85
N LYS A 70 -0.12 -3.05 21.43
CA LYS A 70 1.34 -3.14 21.22
C LYS A 70 1.75 -3.73 19.87
N ILE A 71 0.95 -4.60 19.28
CA ILE A 71 1.31 -5.31 18.04
C ILE A 71 0.44 -4.93 16.86
N PHE A 72 -0.76 -4.41 17.10
CA PHE A 72 -1.69 -4.06 16.05
C PHE A 72 -1.22 -2.83 15.24
N SER A 73 -1.34 -2.93 13.92
CA SER A 73 -0.82 -1.97 12.95
C SER A 73 -1.80 -0.80 12.74
N TRP A 74 -2.08 -0.07 13.83
CA TRP A 74 -3.12 0.97 13.88
C TRP A 74 -3.01 2.01 12.77
N GLU A 75 -1.80 2.41 12.38
CA GLU A 75 -1.59 3.40 11.33
C GLU A 75 -2.14 2.91 9.97
N PHE A 76 -1.95 1.64 9.62
CA PHE A 76 -2.49 1.06 8.38
C PHE A 76 -4.00 0.90 8.46
N THR A 77 -4.51 0.38 9.57
CA THR A 77 -5.94 0.20 9.77
C THR A 77 -6.70 1.53 9.79
N THR A 78 -6.19 2.54 10.50
CA THR A 78 -6.82 3.87 10.54
C THR A 78 -6.87 4.48 9.14
N PHE A 79 -5.80 4.35 8.35
CA PHE A 79 -5.83 4.79 6.95
C PHE A 79 -6.96 4.09 6.19
N ALA A 80 -6.99 2.75 6.21
CA ALA A 80 -7.92 1.98 5.40
C ALA A 80 -9.39 2.21 5.77
N ILE A 81 -9.72 2.17 7.07
CA ILE A 81 -11.10 2.34 7.55
C ILE A 81 -11.64 3.74 7.23
N ASN A 82 -10.84 4.81 7.36
CA ASN A 82 -11.30 6.17 7.04
C ASN A 82 -11.59 6.34 5.54
N LEU A 83 -10.76 5.76 4.68
CA LEU A 83 -11.02 5.78 3.24
C LEU A 83 -12.23 4.91 2.87
N SER A 84 -12.38 3.72 3.47
CA SER A 84 -13.58 2.88 3.29
C SER A 84 -14.85 3.64 3.65
N ALA A 85 -14.86 4.37 4.77
CA ALA A 85 -16.00 5.17 5.18
C ALA A 85 -16.31 6.31 4.20
N THR A 86 -15.27 6.90 3.58
CA THR A 86 -15.43 7.95 2.58
C THR A 86 -16.08 7.41 1.29
N LEU A 87 -15.74 6.18 0.90
CA LEU A 87 -16.27 5.54 -0.31
C LEU A 87 -17.77 5.20 -0.20
N THR A 88 -18.22 4.73 0.97
CA THR A 88 -19.58 4.15 1.10
C THR A 88 -20.54 4.99 1.93
N LYS A 89 -20.02 5.79 2.88
CA LYS A 89 -20.80 6.50 3.91
C LYS A 89 -21.66 5.58 4.78
N GLU A 90 -21.35 4.28 4.82
CA GLU A 90 -22.05 3.31 5.64
C GLU A 90 -21.81 3.55 7.13
N GLN A 91 -22.87 3.66 7.93
CA GLN A 91 -22.79 4.04 9.34
C GLN A 91 -21.91 3.05 10.14
N ARG A 92 -22.00 1.76 9.84
CA ARG A 92 -21.17 0.72 10.48
C ARG A 92 -19.68 0.99 10.32
N ILE A 93 -19.24 1.49 9.17
CA ILE A 93 -17.83 1.80 8.90
C ILE A 93 -17.46 3.16 9.53
N LEU A 94 -18.37 4.13 9.47
CA LEU A 94 -18.20 5.44 10.12
C LEU A 94 -17.98 5.29 11.64
N ASP A 95 -18.70 4.40 12.30
CA ASP A 95 -18.56 4.15 13.74
C ASP A 95 -17.18 3.58 14.13
N LEU A 96 -16.48 2.97 13.16
CA LEU A 96 -15.13 2.44 13.34
C LEU A 96 -14.04 3.49 13.09
N CYS A 97 -14.40 4.66 12.54
CA CYS A 97 -13.48 5.74 12.20
C CYS A 97 -13.01 6.49 13.47
N ALA A 98 -12.10 5.86 14.19
CA ALA A 98 -11.37 6.49 15.28
C ALA A 98 -9.89 6.63 14.89
N TYR A 99 -9.33 7.84 15.08
CA TYR A 99 -7.88 8.00 14.98
C TYR A 99 -7.21 7.21 16.08
N LYS A 100 -6.40 6.22 15.67
CA LYS A 100 -5.56 5.40 16.53
C LYS A 100 -4.18 5.32 15.91
N ALA A 101 -3.16 5.19 16.75
CA ALA A 101 -1.79 5.09 16.27
C ALA A 101 -0.93 4.38 17.32
N LYS A 102 -0.09 3.44 16.89
CA LYS A 102 0.80 2.69 17.79
C LYS A 102 1.99 3.52 18.28
N GLY A 103 2.54 4.37 17.42
CA GLY A 103 3.72 5.19 17.75
C GLY A 103 5.03 4.61 17.23
N THR A 104 4.99 3.70 16.25
CA THR A 104 6.20 3.16 15.60
C THR A 104 7.09 4.30 15.10
N ARG A 105 8.38 4.23 15.42
CA ARG A 105 9.38 5.30 15.19
C ARG A 105 9.94 5.37 13.77
N MET A 106 9.63 4.39 12.93
CA MET A 106 10.08 4.33 11.54
C MET A 106 9.42 5.44 10.71
N ILE A 107 10.13 6.00 9.74
CA ILE A 107 9.70 7.20 9.02
C ILE A 107 8.50 6.95 8.13
N ASN A 108 8.44 5.82 7.44
CA ASN A 108 7.24 5.36 6.74
C ASN A 108 5.99 5.37 7.64
N TRP A 109 6.08 4.85 8.87
CA TRP A 109 5.00 4.84 9.85
C TRP A 109 4.70 6.26 10.38
N ALA A 110 5.72 7.09 10.59
CA ALA A 110 5.56 8.46 11.02
C ALA A 110 4.86 9.33 9.97
N LEU A 111 5.14 9.11 8.68
CA LEU A 111 4.46 9.74 7.56
C LEU A 111 3.00 9.31 7.49
N LEU A 112 2.73 8.00 7.52
CA LEU A 112 1.36 7.48 7.49
C LEU A 112 0.53 8.02 8.66
N ARG A 113 1.14 8.14 9.85
CA ARG A 113 0.51 8.77 11.02
C ARG A 113 0.12 10.23 10.75
N GLN A 114 0.97 11.00 10.09
CA GLN A 114 0.66 12.39 9.76
C GLN A 114 -0.48 12.46 8.73
N LEU A 115 -0.46 11.60 7.70
CA LEU A 115 -1.57 11.47 6.75
C LEU A 115 -2.89 11.13 7.45
N ASN A 116 -2.88 10.17 8.37
CA ASN A 116 -4.08 9.81 9.14
C ASN A 116 -4.62 10.97 9.97
N LYS A 117 -3.75 11.85 10.51
CA LYS A 117 -4.22 13.07 11.19
C LYS A 117 -4.94 14.00 10.22
N VAL A 118 -4.46 14.13 8.98
CA VAL A 118 -5.14 14.90 7.93
C VAL A 118 -6.52 14.33 7.65
N TYR A 119 -6.63 13.03 7.36
CA TYR A 119 -7.93 12.41 7.07
C TYR A 119 -8.90 12.40 8.23
N THR A 120 -8.41 12.33 9.47
CA THR A 120 -9.27 12.31 10.66
C THR A 120 -9.55 13.71 11.23
N GLY A 121 -9.15 14.78 10.53
CA GLY A 121 -9.32 16.15 11.00
C GLY A 121 -8.53 16.52 12.26
N LYS A 122 -7.56 15.67 12.67
CA LYS A 122 -6.64 15.91 13.79
C LYS A 122 -5.34 16.59 13.36
N ASP A 123 -5.31 17.12 12.15
CA ASP A 123 -4.19 17.87 11.62
C ASP A 123 -3.95 19.16 12.41
N SER A 124 -2.68 19.57 12.49
CA SER A 124 -2.28 20.78 13.21
C SER A 124 -0.98 21.33 12.63
N ILE A 125 -0.58 22.52 13.09
CA ILE A 125 0.73 23.11 12.73
C ILE A 125 1.89 22.15 13.07
N VAL A 126 1.74 21.37 14.14
CA VAL A 126 2.72 20.36 14.56
C VAL A 126 2.88 19.26 13.50
N THR A 127 1.79 18.83 12.85
CA THR A 127 1.84 17.86 11.75
C THR A 127 2.71 18.39 10.61
N GLY A 128 2.45 19.62 10.15
CA GLY A 128 3.23 20.25 9.08
C GLY A 128 4.71 20.44 9.47
N PHE A 129 5.00 20.77 10.72
CA PHE A 129 6.37 20.86 11.23
C PHE A 129 7.09 19.51 11.23
N ILE A 130 6.43 18.45 11.70
CA ILE A 130 6.97 17.08 11.66
C ILE A 130 7.27 16.67 10.22
N LEU A 131 6.34 16.89 9.28
CA LEU A 131 6.55 16.55 7.87
C LEU A 131 7.76 17.30 7.29
N ARG A 132 7.98 18.57 7.65
CA ARG A 132 9.16 19.34 7.22
C ARG A 132 10.46 18.80 7.82
N ILE A 133 10.45 18.39 9.09
CA ILE A 133 11.61 17.73 9.71
C ILE A 133 11.93 16.43 8.96
N ILE A 134 10.92 15.61 8.67
CA ILE A 134 11.13 14.36 7.92
C ILE A 134 11.71 14.67 6.53
N LYS A 135 11.12 15.63 5.80
CA LYS A 135 11.64 16.07 4.50
C LYS A 135 13.11 16.54 4.59
N LEU A 136 13.46 17.31 5.60
CA LEU A 136 14.81 17.87 5.75
C LEU A 136 15.86 16.84 6.18
N LEU A 137 15.54 15.97 7.14
CA LEU A 137 16.53 15.08 7.76
C LEU A 137 16.60 13.69 7.11
N PHE A 138 15.48 13.23 6.54
CA PHE A 138 15.36 11.86 6.02
C PHE A 138 15.20 11.83 4.50
N THR A 139 15.36 12.96 3.80
CA THR A 139 15.41 12.96 2.33
C THR A 139 16.80 13.37 1.86
N THR A 140 17.40 12.54 1.04
CA THR A 140 18.70 12.83 0.42
C THR A 140 18.54 13.85 -0.72
N SER A 141 19.65 14.46 -1.14
CA SER A 141 19.66 15.48 -2.20
C SER A 141 19.17 14.97 -3.56
N ASP A 142 19.34 13.68 -3.84
CA ASP A 142 18.89 13.02 -5.06
C ASP A 142 17.42 12.57 -5.01
N GLY A 143 16.76 12.68 -3.86
CA GLY A 143 15.32 12.43 -3.68
C GLY A 143 14.95 11.15 -2.93
N GLN A 144 15.93 10.32 -2.53
CA GLN A 144 15.63 9.13 -1.71
C GLN A 144 15.07 9.54 -0.34
N ILE A 145 14.01 8.85 0.08
CA ILE A 145 13.43 8.99 1.42
C ILE A 145 13.88 7.80 2.25
N LEU A 146 14.56 8.07 3.35
CA LEU A 146 15.15 7.10 4.24
C LEU A 146 14.15 6.69 5.31
N ASP A 147 14.05 5.39 5.59
CA ASP A 147 13.21 4.91 6.69
C ASP A 147 13.89 5.14 8.05
N GLU A 148 15.21 5.05 8.05
CA GLU A 148 16.13 5.34 9.16
C GLU A 148 17.43 5.91 8.55
N PHE A 149 18.21 6.67 9.32
CA PHE A 149 19.40 7.38 8.80
C PHE A 149 20.39 6.49 8.03
N TYR A 150 20.54 5.23 8.42
CA TYR A 150 21.49 4.29 7.83
C TYR A 150 20.82 3.18 6.99
N THR A 151 19.48 3.17 6.90
CA THR A 151 18.74 2.14 6.16
C THR A 151 18.37 2.66 4.79
N ARG A 152 18.89 2.03 3.74
CA ARG A 152 18.66 2.37 2.34
C ARG A 152 17.67 1.40 1.68
N SER A 153 16.47 1.26 2.24
CA SER A 153 15.43 0.39 1.66
C SER A 153 14.66 1.10 0.55
N LEU A 154 14.68 0.54 -0.66
CA LEU A 154 13.88 1.04 -1.77
C LEU A 154 12.39 0.73 -1.60
N GLN A 155 12.04 -0.37 -0.93
CA GLN A 155 10.64 -0.67 -0.58
C GLN A 155 10.05 0.40 0.35
N TYR A 156 10.77 0.77 1.42
CA TYR A 156 10.25 1.79 2.34
C TYR A 156 10.23 3.17 1.69
N HIS A 157 11.19 3.48 0.82
CA HIS A 157 11.10 4.67 -0.02
C HIS A 157 9.83 4.68 -0.87
N ALA A 158 9.53 3.59 -1.60
CA ALA A 158 8.33 3.47 -2.41
C ALA A 158 7.05 3.63 -1.58
N PHE A 159 6.99 3.06 -0.38
CA PHE A 159 5.86 3.26 0.51
C PHE A 159 5.74 4.71 1.03
N CYS A 160 6.86 5.39 1.29
CA CYS A 160 6.82 6.84 1.57
C CYS A 160 6.23 7.61 0.39
N LEU A 161 6.55 7.24 -0.87
CA LEU A 161 5.93 7.86 -2.05
C LEU A 161 4.42 7.65 -2.10
N PHE A 162 3.94 6.44 -1.78
CA PHE A 162 2.50 6.18 -1.63
C PHE A 162 1.85 7.16 -0.64
N VAL A 163 2.44 7.33 0.55
CA VAL A 163 1.91 8.26 1.56
C VAL A 163 1.96 9.72 1.09
N LEU A 164 3.03 10.11 0.39
CA LEU A 164 3.16 11.46 -0.15
C LEU A 164 2.14 11.72 -1.28
N THR A 165 1.86 10.74 -2.12
CA THR A 165 0.78 10.81 -3.12
C THR A 165 -0.56 11.09 -2.46
N GLU A 166 -0.92 10.31 -1.44
CA GLU A 166 -2.17 10.52 -0.71
C GLU A 166 -2.21 11.87 0.03
N LEU A 167 -1.10 12.31 0.63
CA LEU A 167 -0.98 13.65 1.22
C LEU A 167 -1.15 14.75 0.17
N ASP A 168 -0.58 14.60 -1.02
CA ASP A 168 -0.65 15.58 -2.10
C ASP A 168 -2.09 15.74 -2.61
N LYS A 169 -2.82 14.62 -2.75
CA LYS A 169 -4.25 14.60 -3.13
C LYS A 169 -5.15 15.36 -2.15
N THR A 170 -4.76 15.50 -0.89
CA THR A 170 -5.52 16.32 0.08
C THR A 170 -5.43 17.82 -0.20
N GLY A 171 -4.42 18.27 -0.95
CA GLY A 171 -4.11 19.69 -1.14
C GLY A 171 -3.67 20.43 0.13
N ARG A 172 -3.55 19.74 1.27
CA ARG A 172 -3.32 20.37 2.58
C ARG A 172 -1.96 21.03 2.70
N TYR A 173 -0.95 20.44 2.07
CA TYR A 173 0.45 20.86 2.14
C TYR A 173 1.03 21.03 0.73
N PRO A 174 0.90 22.21 0.09
CA PRO A 174 1.25 22.40 -1.33
C PRO A 174 2.69 22.06 -1.71
N TRP A 175 3.62 22.11 -0.75
CA TRP A 175 5.04 21.80 -0.95
C TRP A 175 5.36 20.29 -0.97
N VAL A 176 4.37 19.43 -0.68
CA VAL A 176 4.50 17.97 -0.73
C VAL A 176 4.67 17.49 -2.17
N SER A 177 3.98 18.09 -3.14
CA SER A 177 4.14 17.81 -4.57
C SER A 177 5.61 17.78 -5.02
N ASP A 178 6.38 18.82 -4.72
CA ASP A 178 7.82 18.91 -5.02
C ASP A 178 8.64 17.80 -4.33
N TRP A 179 8.26 17.42 -3.11
CA TRP A 179 8.91 16.32 -2.41
C TRP A 179 8.63 14.97 -3.09
N LEU A 180 7.37 14.73 -3.43
CA LEU A 180 6.90 13.54 -4.14
C LEU A 180 7.55 13.43 -5.52
N ILE A 181 7.55 14.49 -6.33
CA ILE A 181 8.16 14.51 -7.66
C ILE A 181 9.65 14.16 -7.60
N ARG A 182 10.39 14.72 -6.63
CA ARG A 182 11.81 14.39 -6.44
C ARG A 182 12.01 12.92 -6.07
N GLY A 183 11.18 12.39 -5.18
CA GLY A 183 11.21 10.98 -4.82
C GLY A 183 10.88 10.04 -5.99
N CYS A 184 9.86 10.35 -6.80
CA CYS A 184 9.55 9.60 -8.00
C CYS A 184 10.68 9.67 -9.04
N ARG A 185 11.34 10.83 -9.20
CA ARG A 185 12.53 10.95 -10.06
C ARG A 185 13.71 10.12 -9.57
N PHE A 186 13.91 10.01 -8.26
CA PHE A 186 14.88 9.10 -7.67
C PHE A 186 14.53 7.65 -8.04
N SER A 187 13.31 7.21 -7.76
CA SER A 187 12.85 5.85 -8.08
C SER A 187 12.99 5.52 -9.56
N ASN A 188 12.66 6.47 -10.45
CA ASN A 188 12.80 6.30 -11.90
C ASN A 188 14.25 5.99 -12.34
N LYS A 189 15.26 6.50 -11.63
CA LYS A 189 16.67 6.18 -11.89
C LYS A 189 17.08 4.81 -11.36
N MET A 190 16.36 4.30 -10.37
CA MET A 190 16.65 3.02 -9.72
C MET A 190 16.01 1.85 -10.45
N ILE A 191 15.00 2.07 -11.29
CA ILE A 191 14.33 1.02 -12.08
C ILE A 191 15.29 0.46 -13.13
N LEU A 192 15.53 -0.85 -13.06
CA LEU A 192 16.35 -1.59 -14.01
C LEU A 192 15.59 -1.86 -15.31
N ASN A 193 16.31 -2.32 -16.34
CA ASN A 193 15.75 -2.52 -17.67
C ASN A 193 14.67 -3.60 -17.74
N ASP A 194 14.72 -4.57 -16.84
CA ASP A 194 13.75 -5.67 -16.67
C ASP A 194 12.56 -5.29 -15.77
N GLY A 195 12.50 -4.05 -15.28
CA GLY A 195 11.47 -3.58 -14.35
C GLY A 195 11.75 -3.82 -12.88
N THR A 196 12.85 -4.49 -12.54
CA THR A 196 13.27 -4.68 -11.15
C THR A 196 13.60 -3.33 -10.52
N ALA A 197 12.96 -3.00 -9.39
CA ALA A 197 13.05 -1.66 -8.79
C ALA A 197 13.38 -1.65 -7.30
N LEU A 198 13.13 -2.75 -6.58
CA LEU A 198 13.18 -2.80 -5.12
C LEU A 198 14.27 -3.73 -4.60
N TYR A 199 15.49 -3.62 -5.12
CA TYR A 199 16.58 -4.58 -4.88
C TYR A 199 17.58 -4.16 -3.79
N ILE A 200 17.37 -3.02 -3.10
CA ILE A 200 18.26 -2.56 -2.02
C ILE A 200 17.51 -2.50 -0.69
N GLY A 201 18.16 -3.01 0.37
CA GLY A 201 17.75 -2.86 1.76
C GLY A 201 16.80 -3.96 2.23
N ARG A 202 15.94 -3.65 3.21
CA ARG A 202 14.95 -4.59 3.75
C ARG A 202 13.68 -4.61 2.90
N GLY A 203 13.07 -5.79 2.78
CA GLY A 203 11.88 -6.00 1.96
C GLY A 203 12.24 -5.91 0.49
N GLN A 204 13.26 -6.63 0.05
CA GLN A 204 13.60 -6.59 -1.37
C GLN A 204 12.51 -7.29 -2.18
N GLU A 205 12.15 -6.68 -3.30
CA GLU A 205 11.24 -7.22 -4.30
C GLU A 205 9.85 -7.63 -3.78
N GLN A 206 9.39 -7.11 -2.63
CA GLN A 206 8.05 -7.47 -2.16
C GLN A 206 6.96 -6.68 -2.88
N ILE A 207 5.82 -7.33 -3.10
CA ILE A 207 4.64 -6.72 -3.75
C ILE A 207 4.14 -5.44 -3.07
N PHE A 208 4.38 -5.33 -1.75
CA PHE A 208 4.04 -4.15 -0.97
C PHE A 208 4.68 -2.87 -1.53
N GLY A 209 5.99 -2.91 -1.79
CA GLY A 209 6.67 -1.74 -2.34
C GLY A 209 6.31 -1.50 -3.81
N TYR A 210 6.08 -2.57 -4.58
CA TYR A 210 5.80 -2.44 -6.02
C TYR A 210 4.46 -1.79 -6.29
N GLY A 211 3.40 -2.20 -5.56
CA GLY A 211 2.10 -1.54 -5.65
C GLY A 211 2.19 -0.05 -5.30
N ALA A 212 2.87 0.28 -4.21
CA ALA A 212 3.10 1.66 -3.78
C ALA A 212 3.86 2.49 -4.85
N LEU A 213 4.90 1.92 -5.46
CA LEU A 213 5.70 2.56 -6.48
C LEU A 213 4.89 2.83 -7.75
N ILE A 214 4.19 1.83 -8.28
CA ILE A 214 3.37 1.96 -9.49
C ILE A 214 2.35 3.08 -9.30
N TYR A 215 1.64 3.06 -8.16
CA TYR A 215 0.62 4.08 -7.88
C TYR A 215 1.22 5.50 -7.86
N ALA A 216 2.33 5.69 -7.14
CA ALA A 216 2.96 7.01 -7.04
C ALA A 216 3.53 7.51 -8.39
N LEU A 217 4.08 6.61 -9.22
CA LEU A 217 4.59 6.98 -10.54
C LEU A 217 3.47 7.37 -11.50
N GLU A 218 2.38 6.58 -11.58
CA GLU A 218 1.21 6.90 -12.41
C GLU A 218 0.59 8.24 -12.01
N TYR A 219 0.42 8.48 -10.70
CA TYR A 219 -0.07 9.75 -10.19
C TYR A 219 0.81 10.93 -10.63
N VAL A 220 2.13 10.83 -10.42
CA VAL A 220 3.03 11.92 -10.75
C VAL A 220 3.17 12.14 -12.26
N ASP A 221 3.17 11.07 -13.06
CA ASP A 221 3.21 11.15 -14.51
C ASP A 221 1.99 11.91 -15.05
N LYS A 222 0.78 11.55 -14.62
CA LYS A 222 -0.47 12.21 -15.02
C LYS A 222 -0.57 13.66 -14.55
N HIS A 223 -0.44 13.90 -13.25
CA HIS A 223 -0.76 15.21 -12.65
C HIS A 223 0.34 16.24 -12.85
N TYR A 224 1.60 15.80 -12.95
CA TYR A 224 2.77 16.68 -13.09
C TYR A 224 3.50 16.52 -14.42
N LYS A 225 2.91 15.80 -15.38
CA LYS A 225 3.42 15.62 -16.74
C LYS A 225 4.89 15.19 -16.75
N GLN A 226 5.24 14.30 -15.83
CA GLN A 226 6.56 13.67 -15.87
C GLN A 226 6.61 12.70 -17.08
N LYS A 227 7.79 12.14 -17.36
CA LYS A 227 8.00 11.21 -18.48
C LYS A 227 8.43 9.86 -17.94
N PHE A 228 7.58 9.26 -17.11
CA PHE A 228 7.83 7.99 -16.44
C PHE A 228 7.19 6.79 -17.14
N GLU A 229 6.35 7.03 -18.16
CA GLU A 229 5.66 6.01 -18.96
C GLU A 229 6.48 4.73 -19.21
N SER A 230 7.68 4.85 -19.79
CA SER A 230 8.52 3.69 -20.10
C SER A 230 8.97 2.91 -18.86
N SER A 231 9.25 3.61 -17.75
CA SER A 231 9.65 2.97 -16.49
C SER A 231 8.46 2.30 -15.81
N ILE A 232 7.29 2.93 -15.86
CA ILE A 232 6.03 2.37 -15.37
C ILE A 232 5.71 1.08 -16.13
N GLU A 233 5.83 1.07 -17.46
CA GLU A 233 5.62 -0.12 -18.28
C GLU A 233 6.56 -1.27 -17.90
N LYS A 234 7.85 -0.97 -17.70
CA LYS A 234 8.83 -1.98 -17.24
C LYS A 234 8.45 -2.57 -15.89
N VAL A 235 8.18 -1.71 -14.90
CA VAL A 235 7.80 -2.17 -13.55
C VAL A 235 6.51 -2.96 -13.59
N TRP A 236 5.51 -2.52 -14.36
CA TRP A 236 4.26 -3.25 -14.48
C TRP A 236 4.44 -4.60 -15.17
N HIS A 237 5.20 -4.67 -16.26
CA HIS A 237 5.50 -5.94 -16.92
C HIS A 237 6.22 -6.90 -15.95
N HIS A 238 7.18 -6.40 -15.16
CA HIS A 238 7.84 -7.21 -14.14
C HIS A 238 6.82 -7.76 -13.15
N VAL A 239 6.02 -6.89 -12.51
CA VAL A 239 5.04 -7.28 -11.50
C VAL A 239 4.01 -8.25 -12.05
N SER A 240 3.34 -7.89 -13.15
CA SER A 240 2.27 -8.70 -13.76
C SER A 240 2.73 -10.09 -14.19
N SER A 241 4.01 -10.26 -14.53
CA SER A 241 4.56 -11.59 -14.85
C SER A 241 4.56 -12.58 -13.68
N PHE A 242 4.38 -12.10 -12.45
CA PHE A 242 4.29 -12.93 -11.24
C PHE A 242 2.86 -13.21 -10.78
N GLN A 243 1.84 -12.70 -11.48
CA GLN A 243 0.47 -13.05 -11.15
C GLN A 243 0.22 -14.52 -11.47
N ARG A 244 -0.20 -15.29 -10.47
CA ARG A 244 -0.51 -16.72 -10.61
C ARG A 244 -1.86 -16.91 -11.30
N GLU A 245 -2.11 -18.13 -11.78
CA GLU A 245 -3.37 -18.49 -12.44
C GLU A 245 -4.61 -18.31 -11.55
N ASP A 246 -4.44 -18.46 -10.22
CA ASP A 246 -5.51 -18.23 -9.24
C ASP A 246 -5.75 -16.74 -8.93
N GLY A 247 -4.98 -15.84 -9.56
CA GLY A 247 -5.04 -14.39 -9.37
C GLY A 247 -4.14 -13.85 -8.26
N SER A 248 -3.55 -14.72 -7.43
CA SER A 248 -2.67 -14.32 -6.34
C SER A 248 -1.28 -13.89 -6.82
N TYR A 249 -0.53 -13.26 -5.92
CA TYR A 249 0.89 -12.95 -6.12
C TYR A 249 1.74 -13.62 -5.05
N PRO A 250 3.00 -13.98 -5.34
CA PRO A 250 3.98 -14.22 -4.30
C PRO A 250 4.26 -12.93 -3.55
N LEU A 251 4.53 -13.01 -2.25
CA LEU A 251 4.92 -11.88 -1.42
C LEU A 251 6.21 -11.25 -1.91
N VAL A 252 7.21 -12.08 -2.27
CA VAL A 252 8.48 -11.66 -2.88
C VAL A 252 8.50 -12.08 -4.35
N LEU A 253 8.71 -11.13 -5.26
CA LEU A 253 8.69 -11.33 -6.71
C LEU A 253 9.99 -11.98 -7.21
N ARG A 254 10.17 -13.28 -6.93
CA ARG A 254 11.34 -14.05 -7.34
C ARG A 254 10.99 -15.06 -8.41
N SER A 255 11.78 -15.05 -9.49
CA SER A 255 11.66 -16.01 -10.59
C SER A 255 12.24 -17.38 -10.21
N TYR A 256 13.27 -17.42 -9.38
CA TYR A 256 13.86 -18.66 -8.88
C TYR A 256 13.31 -19.02 -7.50
N GLN A 257 12.82 -20.26 -7.36
CA GLN A 257 12.21 -20.76 -6.12
C GLN A 257 11.11 -19.83 -5.60
N ALA A 258 10.20 -19.45 -6.50
CA ALA A 258 9.01 -18.71 -6.14
C ALA A 258 8.27 -19.46 -5.03
N GLU A 259 7.81 -18.71 -4.05
CA GLU A 259 7.07 -19.28 -2.94
C GLU A 259 5.73 -19.87 -3.43
N HIS A 260 5.27 -20.94 -2.79
CA HIS A 260 4.03 -21.62 -3.17
C HIS A 260 2.79 -20.75 -2.88
N GLY A 261 1.61 -21.18 -3.34
CA GLY A 261 0.35 -20.62 -2.86
C GLY A 261 0.13 -20.98 -1.38
N ASP A 262 -0.56 -20.11 -0.63
CA ASP A 262 -0.98 -20.33 0.76
C ASP A 262 0.14 -20.58 1.80
N ILE A 263 1.33 -20.05 1.59
CA ILE A 263 2.37 -20.17 2.61
C ILE A 263 2.08 -19.26 3.81
N SER A 264 2.46 -19.77 4.98
CA SER A 264 2.54 -18.97 6.20
C SER A 264 4.00 -18.73 6.53
N TYR A 265 4.30 -17.54 7.06
CA TYR A 265 5.64 -17.29 7.58
C TYR A 265 6.02 -18.29 8.67
N ASP A 266 5.05 -18.73 9.49
CA ASP A 266 5.33 -19.62 10.61
C ASP A 266 5.74 -21.02 10.16
N SER A 267 5.25 -21.47 8.99
CA SER A 267 5.53 -22.81 8.46
C SER A 267 6.73 -22.87 7.52
N ASP A 268 6.95 -21.87 6.66
CA ASP A 268 7.92 -21.95 5.55
C ASP A 268 9.06 -20.91 5.63
N LYS A 269 8.88 -19.80 6.38
CA LYS A 269 9.88 -18.72 6.56
C LYS A 269 10.64 -18.35 5.27
N PRO A 270 9.93 -18.04 4.17
CA PRO A 270 10.56 -17.80 2.88
C PRO A 270 11.54 -16.61 2.96
N HIS A 271 12.70 -16.76 2.31
CA HIS A 271 13.77 -15.77 2.39
C HIS A 271 13.28 -14.35 2.05
N GLY A 272 13.62 -13.34 2.84
CA GLY A 272 13.22 -11.95 2.54
C GLY A 272 11.74 -11.63 2.81
N TRP A 273 10.95 -12.57 3.32
CA TRP A 273 9.74 -12.30 4.10
C TRP A 273 10.16 -11.99 5.55
N TYR A 274 9.48 -11.04 6.20
CA TYR A 274 9.62 -10.81 7.64
C TYR A 274 8.33 -11.12 8.42
N SER A 275 8.47 -11.76 9.58
CA SER A 275 7.37 -12.32 10.40
C SER A 275 6.26 -11.37 10.83
N TYR A 276 6.43 -10.05 10.66
CA TYR A 276 5.50 -9.05 11.18
C TYR A 276 4.39 -8.67 10.21
N ASN A 277 4.43 -9.13 8.96
CA ASN A 277 3.32 -9.01 8.01
C ASN A 277 3.05 -10.37 7.38
N THR A 278 1.81 -10.58 6.99
CA THR A 278 1.34 -11.77 6.31
C THR A 278 1.16 -11.50 4.82
N LEU A 279 1.07 -12.57 4.02
CA LEU A 279 0.66 -12.46 2.62
C LEU A 279 -0.70 -11.75 2.49
N TYR A 280 -1.60 -11.95 3.45
CA TYR A 280 -2.94 -11.36 3.48
C TYR A 280 -2.98 -9.93 4.04
N ASP A 281 -1.86 -9.39 4.50
CA ASP A 281 -1.69 -7.94 4.66
C ASP A 281 -1.33 -7.32 3.29
N TYR A 282 -0.40 -7.92 2.56
CA TYR A 282 0.18 -7.31 1.36
C TYR A 282 -0.64 -7.49 0.09
N GLN A 283 -1.33 -8.62 -0.09
CA GLN A 283 -2.16 -8.84 -1.28
C GLN A 283 -3.33 -7.84 -1.37
N PRO A 284 -4.10 -7.56 -0.30
CA PRO A 284 -5.12 -6.51 -0.33
C PRO A 284 -4.56 -5.11 -0.57
N PHE A 285 -3.36 -4.82 -0.03
CA PHE A 285 -2.67 -3.55 -0.29
C PHE A 285 -2.33 -3.40 -1.78
N LEU A 286 -1.76 -4.45 -2.38
CA LEU A 286 -1.46 -4.47 -3.80
C LEU A 286 -2.73 -4.24 -4.63
N ALA A 287 -3.82 -4.96 -4.33
CA ALA A 287 -5.09 -4.78 -5.02
C ALA A 287 -5.57 -3.32 -4.96
N TYR A 288 -5.53 -2.71 -3.77
CA TYR A 288 -5.85 -1.30 -3.61
C TYR A 288 -4.95 -0.39 -4.48
N CYS A 289 -3.63 -0.55 -4.41
CA CYS A 289 -2.70 0.25 -5.20
C CYS A 289 -2.91 0.10 -6.71
N LEU A 290 -3.21 -1.10 -7.21
CA LEU A 290 -3.50 -1.33 -8.62
C LEU A 290 -4.79 -0.64 -9.05
N LEU A 291 -5.85 -0.66 -8.23
CA LEU A 291 -7.08 0.10 -8.51
C LEU A 291 -6.84 1.60 -8.54
N MET A 292 -6.03 2.11 -7.61
CA MET A 292 -5.65 3.52 -7.59
C MET A 292 -4.81 3.89 -8.83
N ALA A 293 -3.80 3.09 -9.17
CA ALA A 293 -3.00 3.26 -10.38
C ALA A 293 -3.85 3.20 -11.67
N ALA A 294 -4.89 2.37 -11.70
CA ALA A 294 -5.82 2.34 -12.81
C ALA A 294 -6.55 3.67 -13.00
N ASN A 295 -7.03 4.29 -11.93
CA ASN A 295 -7.69 5.60 -11.99
C ASN A 295 -6.73 6.72 -12.42
N GLU A 296 -5.46 6.63 -12.02
CA GLU A 296 -4.44 7.59 -12.45
C GLU A 296 -3.91 7.33 -13.87
N SER A 297 -4.21 6.19 -14.50
CA SER A 297 -3.82 5.88 -15.88
C SER A 297 -4.96 6.00 -16.90
N GLU A 298 -6.18 6.33 -16.46
CA GLU A 298 -7.29 6.74 -17.33
C GLU A 298 -7.01 8.13 -17.91
N LYS A 299 -7.03 8.22 -19.24
CA LYS A 299 -6.94 9.46 -20.01
C LYS A 299 -8.32 10.03 -20.26
#